data_AF-D8P4B3-F1
#
_entry.id   AF-D8P4B3-F1
#
_cell.length_a   1.000
_cell.length_b   1.000
_cell.length_c   1.000
_cell.angle_alpha   90.00
_cell.angle_beta   90.00
_cell.angle_gamma   90.00
#
_symmetry.space_group_name_H-M   'P 1'
#
loop_
_entity.id
_entity.type
_entity.pdbx_description
1 polymer ?
#
loop_
_entity_poly.entity_id
_entity_poly.type
_entity_poly.pdbx_seq_one_letter_code
_entity_poly.pdbx_strand_id
1 'polypeptide(L)'
;MTSTSIETVRNYLRHLHAGNTEGLISVFEDDGVVHSPFLGTMKAPDFFRKLAQASSASVITLIDLFDSVQPTSEGGRVAAYFRYDWTLSDGRVVDFTCVDVFEFRHGSARIQAMHIVYDTHPLRARVGDKYAPDPDRAA
;
A
#
# COMPACT_ATOMS: atom_id res chain seq x y z
N MET A 1 -1.70 6.26 24.45
CA MET A 1 -1.43 7.30 23.46
C MET A 1 -1.13 6.58 22.16
N THR A 2 -1.91 6.81 21.10
CA THR A 2 -1.60 6.27 19.76
C THR A 2 -0.41 7.04 19.20
N SER A 3 0.60 6.33 18.68
CA SER A 3 1.73 6.94 17.98
C SER A 3 1.22 7.70 16.76
N THR A 4 1.80 8.87 16.46
CA THR A 4 1.44 9.69 15.28
C THR A 4 1.53 8.88 13.98
N SER A 5 2.47 7.94 13.87
CA SER A 5 2.60 7.04 12.74
C SER A 5 1.41 6.09 12.59
N ILE A 6 0.83 5.59 13.69
CA ILE A 6 -0.39 4.76 13.65
C ILE A 6 -1.57 5.58 13.12
N GLU A 7 -1.68 6.85 13.50
CA GLU A 7 -2.75 7.72 13.01
C GLU A 7 -2.59 7.98 11.50
N THR A 8 -1.37 8.20 11.02
CA THR A 8 -1.09 8.29 9.58
C THR A 8 -1.50 7.00 8.84
N VAL A 9 -1.18 5.82 9.38
CA VAL A 9 -1.59 4.55 8.75
C VAL A 9 -3.11 4.39 8.75
N ARG A 10 -3.81 4.79 9.81
CA ARG A 10 -5.28 4.82 9.81
C ARG A 10 -5.83 5.76 8.74
N ASN A 11 -5.21 6.92 8.55
CA ASN A 11 -5.61 7.88 7.51
C ASN A 11 -5.38 7.28 6.12
N TYR A 12 -4.23 6.64 5.89
CA TYR A 12 -3.94 5.89 4.68
C TYR A 12 -5.05 4.87 4.37
N LEU A 13 -5.41 4.01 5.34
CA LEU A 13 -6.44 2.98 5.14
C LEU A 13 -7.83 3.58 4.84
N ARG A 14 -8.16 4.72 5.47
CA ARG A 14 -9.41 5.46 5.16
C ARG A 14 -9.39 6.00 3.73
N HIS A 15 -8.28 6.56 3.28
CA HIS A 15 -8.14 7.04 1.89
C HIS A 15 -8.20 5.89 0.89
N LEU A 16 -7.57 4.74 1.21
CA LEU A 16 -7.60 3.54 0.40
C LEU A 16 -9.02 3.00 0.23
N HIS A 17 -9.77 2.90 1.34
CA HIS A 17 -11.17 2.50 1.33
C HIS A 17 -12.04 3.47 0.52
N ALA A 18 -11.78 4.78 0.62
CA ALA A 18 -12.54 5.80 -0.10
C ALA A 18 -12.14 5.97 -1.58
N GLY A 19 -11.12 5.25 -2.07
CA GLY A 19 -10.56 5.50 -3.41
C GLY A 19 -9.95 6.91 -3.57
N ASN A 20 -9.60 7.57 -2.48
CA ASN A 20 -9.11 8.95 -2.50
C ASN A 20 -7.61 8.99 -2.82
N THR A 21 -7.30 9.09 -4.12
CA THR A 21 -5.92 9.07 -4.64
C THR A 21 -5.07 10.22 -4.09
N GLU A 22 -5.59 11.44 -4.06
CA GLU A 22 -4.83 12.59 -3.54
C GLU A 22 -4.61 12.47 -2.02
N GLY A 23 -5.61 11.96 -1.29
CA GLY A 23 -5.47 11.63 0.13
C GLY A 23 -4.38 10.59 0.39
N LEU A 24 -4.34 9.52 -0.43
CA LEU A 24 -3.29 8.50 -0.39
C LEU A 24 -1.91 9.10 -0.64
N ILE A 25 -1.77 10.00 -1.62
CA ILE A 25 -0.49 10.64 -1.92
C ILE A 25 -0.05 11.59 -0.80
N SER A 26 -1.00 12.32 -0.21
CA SER A 26 -0.71 13.36 0.80
C SER A 26 -0.04 12.84 2.08
N VAL A 27 -0.24 11.56 2.42
CA VAL A 27 0.32 10.94 3.61
C VAL A 27 1.75 10.42 3.42
N PHE A 28 2.25 10.39 2.18
CA PHE A 28 3.64 10.01 1.87
C PHE A 28 4.51 11.25 1.81
N GLU A 29 5.80 11.07 2.08
CA GLU A 29 6.84 12.05 1.74
C GLU A 29 6.89 12.32 0.24
N ASP A 30 7.44 13.48 -0.16
CA ASP A 30 7.54 13.88 -1.57
C ASP A 30 8.41 12.91 -2.38
N ASP A 31 9.39 12.28 -1.71
CA ASP A 31 10.25 11.23 -2.23
C ASP A 31 9.85 9.83 -1.75
N GLY A 32 8.61 9.67 -1.25
CA GLY A 32 8.08 8.41 -0.74
C GLY A 32 7.92 7.33 -1.82
N VAL A 33 8.19 6.08 -1.45
CA VAL A 33 8.24 4.93 -2.37
C VAL A 33 7.30 3.81 -1.94
N VAL A 34 6.71 3.13 -2.91
CA VAL A 34 5.90 1.91 -2.70
C VAL A 34 6.59 0.73 -3.38
N HIS A 35 6.74 -0.36 -2.63
CA HIS A 35 7.24 -1.65 -3.08
C HIS A 35 6.07 -2.62 -3.19
N SER A 36 5.59 -2.84 -4.41
CA SER A 36 4.52 -3.78 -4.68
C SER A 36 5.05 -5.07 -5.30
N PRO A 37 4.65 -6.25 -4.81
CA PRO A 37 5.05 -7.53 -5.40
C PRO A 37 4.40 -7.75 -6.77
N PHE A 38 3.41 -6.92 -7.12
CA PHE A 38 2.66 -7.02 -8.36
C PHE A 38 2.96 -5.91 -9.35
N LEU A 39 3.07 -4.65 -8.89
CA LEU A 39 3.34 -3.50 -9.77
C LEU A 39 4.82 -3.07 -9.78
N GLY A 40 5.67 -3.67 -8.94
CA GLY A 40 7.07 -3.29 -8.76
C GLY A 40 7.26 -2.11 -7.81
N THR A 41 8.49 -1.56 -7.82
CA THR A 41 8.88 -0.42 -6.99
C THR A 41 8.70 0.90 -7.76
N MET A 42 8.02 1.88 -7.18
CA MET A 42 7.86 3.22 -7.77
C MET A 42 7.53 4.29 -6.73
N LYS A 43 7.60 5.57 -7.11
CA LYS A 43 7.18 6.67 -6.25
C LYS A 43 5.68 6.56 -5.92
N ALA A 44 5.31 6.96 -4.70
CA ALA A 44 3.93 6.88 -4.23
C ALA A 44 2.90 7.56 -5.17
N PRO A 45 3.15 8.77 -5.73
CA PRO A 45 2.23 9.37 -6.69
C PRO A 45 2.01 8.54 -7.95
N ASP A 46 3.06 7.91 -8.48
CA ASP A 46 2.97 7.09 -9.69
C ASP A 46 2.22 5.79 -9.40
N PHE A 47 2.51 5.18 -8.24
CA PHE A 47 1.83 3.96 -7.77
C PHE A 47 0.33 4.17 -7.64
N PHE A 48 -0.11 5.17 -6.88
CA PHE A 48 -1.53 5.34 -6.58
C PHE A 48 -2.34 5.81 -7.79
N ARG A 49 -1.75 6.58 -8.71
CA ARG A 49 -2.41 6.88 -9.99
C ARG A 49 -2.58 5.64 -10.86
N LYS A 50 -1.58 4.75 -10.91
CA LYS A 50 -1.68 3.47 -11.62
C LYS A 50 -2.72 2.56 -10.97
N LEU A 51 -2.75 2.51 -9.64
CA LEU A 51 -3.77 1.76 -8.89
C LEU A 51 -5.19 2.27 -9.17
N ALA A 52 -5.38 3.60 -9.18
CA ALA A 52 -6.67 4.21 -9.47
C ALA A 52 -7.19 3.89 -10.89
N GLN A 53 -6.31 3.76 -11.88
CA GLN A 53 -6.70 3.36 -13.24
C GLN A 53 -7.13 1.88 -13.32
N ALA A 54 -6.58 1.03 -12.46
CA ALA A 54 -6.90 -0.40 -12.42
C ALA A 54 -8.10 -0.73 -11.51
N SER A 55 -8.57 0.23 -10.70
CA SER A 55 -9.54 0.03 -9.63
C SER A 55 -10.84 0.78 -9.89
N SER A 56 -11.97 0.11 -9.66
CA SER A 56 -13.30 0.73 -9.60
C SER A 56 -13.73 1.04 -8.17
N ALA A 57 -13.41 0.15 -7.23
CA ALA A 57 -13.79 0.27 -5.83
C ALA A 57 -12.89 -0.57 -4.92
N SER A 58 -12.81 -0.18 -3.65
CA SER A 58 -12.03 -0.84 -2.62
C SER A 58 -12.85 -0.93 -1.34
N VAL A 59 -12.93 -2.11 -0.73
CA VAL A 59 -13.40 -2.26 0.65
C VAL A 59 -12.25 -2.81 1.48
N ILE A 60 -11.85 -2.02 2.48
CA ILE A 60 -10.78 -2.36 3.41
C ILE A 60 -11.38 -2.77 4.75
N THR A 61 -11.09 -3.99 5.18
CA THR A 61 -11.46 -4.50 6.50
C THR A 61 -10.18 -4.68 7.32
N LEU A 62 -9.92 -3.71 8.20
CA LEU A 62 -8.76 -3.73 9.09
C LEU A 62 -8.87 -4.89 10.09
N ILE A 63 -7.83 -5.73 10.15
CA ILE A 63 -7.72 -6.82 11.11
C ILE A 63 -6.91 -6.37 12.32
N ASP A 64 -5.72 -5.79 12.09
CA ASP A 64 -4.86 -5.29 13.18
C ASP A 64 -3.84 -4.23 12.72
N LEU A 65 -3.29 -3.49 13.68
CA LEU A 65 -2.16 -2.56 13.50
C LEU A 65 -1.04 -2.89 14.49
N PHE A 66 0.17 -3.03 13.97
CA PHE A 66 1.36 -3.33 14.76
C PHE A 66 2.31 -2.14 14.74
N ASP A 67 2.72 -1.67 15.92
CA ASP A 67 3.83 -0.73 16.07
C ASP A 67 5.12 -1.52 16.36
N SER A 68 6.20 -1.21 15.66
CA SER A 68 7.46 -1.94 15.83
C SER A 68 8.15 -1.57 17.14
N VAL A 69 8.45 -2.58 17.95
CA VAL A 69 9.27 -2.44 19.17
C VAL A 69 10.78 -2.45 18.89
N GLN A 70 11.18 -2.50 17.61
CA GLN A 70 12.57 -2.48 17.15
C GLN A 70 12.77 -1.33 16.15
N PRO A 71 12.72 -0.06 16.60
CA PRO A 71 13.01 1.08 15.74
C PRO A 71 14.49 1.07 15.32
N THR A 72 14.75 1.61 14.13
CA THR A 72 16.11 1.79 13.61
C THR A 72 16.58 3.22 13.84
N SER A 73 17.87 3.51 13.65
CA SER A 73 18.36 4.90 13.59
C SER A 73 17.62 5.76 12.56
N GLU A 74 17.12 5.10 11.50
CA GLU A 74 16.40 5.74 10.40
C GLU A 74 14.93 6.05 10.73
N GLY A 75 14.41 5.50 11.84
CA GLY A 75 13.06 5.75 12.34
C GLY A 75 12.25 4.49 12.65
N GLY A 76 10.92 4.66 12.68
CA GLY A 76 9.96 3.67 13.14
C GLY A 76 9.23 2.94 12.01
N ARG A 77 8.56 1.83 12.36
CA ARG A 77 7.73 1.07 11.43
C ARG A 77 6.37 0.76 12.03
N VAL A 78 5.34 0.85 11.19
CA VAL A 78 4.00 0.38 11.51
C VAL A 78 3.58 -0.63 10.44
N ALA A 79 2.91 -1.71 10.82
CA ALA A 79 2.33 -2.65 9.87
C ALA A 79 0.80 -2.68 10.01
N ALA A 80 0.09 -2.66 8.89
CA ALA A 80 -1.36 -2.87 8.86
C ALA A 80 -1.67 -4.23 8.27
N TYR A 81 -2.38 -5.06 9.03
CA TYR A 81 -2.89 -6.34 8.56
C TYR A 81 -4.37 -6.20 8.27
N PHE A 82 -4.78 -6.43 7.03
CA PHE A 82 -6.16 -6.20 6.60
C PHE A 82 -6.56 -7.09 5.42
N ARG A 83 -7.87 -7.30 5.29
CA ARG A 83 -8.48 -7.87 4.10
C ARG A 83 -8.79 -6.75 3.12
N TYR A 84 -8.42 -6.96 1.86
CA TYR A 84 -8.70 -6.08 0.75
C TYR A 84 -9.65 -6.78 -0.21
N ASP A 85 -10.89 -6.31 -0.28
CA ASP A 85 -11.84 -6.64 -1.34
C ASP A 85 -11.73 -5.57 -2.44
N TRP A 86 -11.16 -5.95 -3.58
CA TRP A 86 -10.82 -5.05 -4.68
C TRP A 86 -11.68 -5.34 -5.91
N THR A 87 -12.43 -4.33 -6.36
CA THR A 87 -13.17 -4.38 -7.63
C THR A 87 -12.32 -3.77 -8.73
N LEU A 88 -11.93 -4.58 -9.71
CA LEU A 88 -11.17 -4.15 -10.88
C LEU A 88 -12.00 -3.24 -11.79
N SER A 89 -11.33 -2.50 -12.67
CA SER A 89 -11.97 -1.65 -13.70
C SER A 89 -12.88 -2.43 -14.67
N ASP A 90 -12.70 -3.74 -14.80
CA ASP A 90 -13.56 -4.63 -15.59
C ASP A 90 -14.70 -5.29 -14.79
N GLY A 91 -14.90 -4.90 -13.53
CA GLY A 91 -15.98 -5.37 -12.66
C GLY A 91 -15.70 -6.68 -11.94
N ARG A 92 -14.57 -7.36 -12.20
CA ARG A 92 -14.19 -8.54 -11.42
C ARG A 92 -13.83 -8.14 -9.99
N VAL A 93 -14.28 -8.95 -9.04
CA VAL A 93 -13.93 -8.80 -7.62
C VAL A 93 -12.85 -9.80 -7.26
N VAL A 94 -11.77 -9.30 -6.67
CA VAL A 94 -10.69 -10.10 -6.11
C VAL A 94 -10.52 -9.74 -4.65
N ASP A 95 -10.41 -10.74 -3.79
CA ASP A 95 -10.13 -10.55 -2.38
C ASP A 95 -8.85 -11.27 -1.96
N PHE A 96 -8.11 -10.62 -1.07
CA PHE A 96 -6.91 -11.18 -0.47
C PHE A 96 -6.64 -10.51 0.88
N THR A 97 -5.92 -11.22 1.74
CA THR A 97 -5.38 -10.66 2.97
C THR A 97 -3.96 -10.21 2.73
N CYS A 98 -3.62 -9.02 3.20
CA CYS A 98 -2.30 -8.43 3.02
C CYS A 98 -1.80 -7.75 4.28
N VAL A 99 -0.48 -7.55 4.31
CA VAL A 99 0.20 -6.70 5.26
C VAL A 99 0.89 -5.58 4.48
N ASP A 100 0.53 -4.33 4.79
CA ASP A 100 1.31 -3.17 4.34
C ASP A 100 2.24 -2.76 5.49
N VAL A 101 3.55 -2.71 5.22
CA VAL A 101 4.58 -2.27 6.19
C VAL A 101 5.04 -0.88 5.82
N PHE A 102 4.81 0.08 6.72
CA PHE A 102 5.10 1.49 6.55
C PHE A 102 6.36 1.87 7.33
N GLU A 103 7.28 2.54 6.67
CA GLU A 103 8.49 3.09 7.27
C GLU A 103 8.38 4.61 7.38
N PHE A 104 8.81 5.14 8.51
CA PHE A 104 8.79 6.57 8.82
C PHE A 104 10.21 7.03 9.14
N ARG A 105 10.57 8.22 8.65
CA ARG A 105 11.80 8.90 9.08
C ARG A 105 11.67 9.34 10.54
N HIS A 106 12.79 9.39 11.25
CA HIS A 106 12.82 9.95 12.59
C HIS A 106 12.23 11.38 12.62
N GLY A 107 11.22 11.61 13.47
CA GLY A 107 10.54 12.90 13.61
C GLY A 107 9.52 13.25 12.52
N SER A 108 9.33 12.40 11.51
CA SER A 108 8.28 12.61 10.49
C SER A 108 7.01 11.84 10.82
N ALA A 109 5.87 12.44 10.48
CA ALA A 109 4.56 11.80 10.49
C ALA A 109 4.15 11.23 9.13
N ARG A 110 4.92 11.49 8.06
CA ARG A 110 4.64 11.05 6.69
C ARG A 110 5.40 9.77 6.36
N ILE A 111 4.82 8.97 5.47
CA ILE A 111 5.35 7.66 5.09
C ILE A 111 6.52 7.86 4.12
N GLN A 112 7.68 7.30 4.46
CA GLN A 112 8.84 7.28 3.58
C GLN A 112 8.78 6.10 2.60
N ALA A 113 8.45 4.91 3.11
CA ALA A 113 8.37 3.71 2.28
C ALA A 113 7.20 2.85 2.71
N MET A 114 6.59 2.17 1.74
CA MET A 114 5.55 1.17 2.00
C MET A 114 5.90 -0.13 1.27
N HIS A 115 5.95 -1.24 2.01
CA HIS A 115 6.12 -2.58 1.45
C HIS A 115 4.81 -3.34 1.55
N ILE A 116 4.28 -3.74 0.41
CA ILE A 116 3.04 -4.50 0.31
C ILE A 116 3.38 -5.99 0.31
N VAL A 117 2.76 -6.78 1.19
CA VAL A 117 3.01 -8.22 1.31
C VAL A 117 1.68 -8.97 1.23
N TYR A 118 1.52 -9.81 0.21
CA TYR A 118 0.41 -10.75 0.08
C TYR A 118 0.77 -11.89 -0.87
N ASP A 119 -0.03 -12.95 -0.83
CA ASP A 119 0.10 -14.06 -1.77
C ASP A 119 -0.39 -13.65 -3.17
N THR A 120 0.56 -13.48 -4.09
CA THR A 120 0.25 -13.12 -5.48
C THR A 120 -0.21 -14.31 -6.32
N HIS A 121 -0.05 -15.56 -5.86
CA HIS A 121 -0.35 -16.75 -6.65
C HIS A 121 -1.84 -16.84 -7.06
N PRO A 122 -2.83 -16.71 -6.14
CA PRO A 122 -4.25 -16.72 -6.51
C PRO A 122 -4.66 -15.53 -7.37
N LEU A 123 -3.96 -14.39 -7.24
CA LEU A 123 -4.25 -13.19 -8.01
C LEU A 123 -3.78 -13.37 -9.46
N ARG A 124 -2.51 -13.76 -9.65
CA ARG A 124 -1.92 -14.02 -10.98
C ARG A 124 -2.68 -15.09 -11.75
N ALA A 125 -3.16 -16.14 -11.09
CA ALA A 125 -4.00 -17.16 -11.72
C ALA A 125 -5.33 -16.59 -12.28
N ARG A 126 -5.90 -15.56 -11.64
CA ARG A 126 -7.20 -14.97 -12.00
C ARG A 126 -7.09 -13.82 -13.00
N VAL A 127 -6.00 -13.05 -12.98
CA VAL A 127 -5.85 -11.85 -13.82
C VAL A 127 -4.72 -11.93 -14.86
N GLY A 128 -3.91 -13.00 -14.83
CA GLY A 128 -2.73 -13.16 -15.68
C GLY A 128 -1.62 -12.16 -15.34
N ASP A 129 -0.66 -12.01 -16.27
CA ASP A 129 0.47 -11.07 -16.13
C ASP A 129 0.13 -9.63 -16.56
N LYS A 130 -1.16 -9.28 -16.66
CA LYS A 130 -1.63 -7.98 -17.17
C LYS A 130 -1.04 -6.76 -16.44
N TYR A 131 -0.46 -6.97 -15.27
CA TYR A 131 0.14 -5.92 -14.44
C TYR A 131 1.53 -6.28 -13.91
N ALA A 132 2.12 -7.41 -14.33
CA ALA A 132 3.47 -7.77 -13.92
C ALA A 132 4.45 -6.64 -14.32
N PRO A 133 5.49 -6.36 -13.52
CA PRO A 133 6.52 -5.43 -13.92
C PRO A 133 7.16 -5.93 -15.22
N ASP A 134 7.36 -5.00 -16.17
CA ASP A 134 8.01 -5.29 -17.44
C ASP A 134 9.41 -5.85 -17.19
N PRO A 135 9.73 -7.08 -17.61
CA PRO A 135 11.05 -7.67 -17.40
C PRO A 135 12.17 -6.87 -18.06
N ASP A 136 11.88 -6.04 -19.07
CA ASP A 136 12.89 -5.30 -19.83
C ASP A 136 13.26 -3.92 -19.24
N ARG A 137 12.68 -3.52 -18.10
CA ARG A 137 12.97 -2.22 -17.46
C ARG A 137 13.95 -2.30 -16.29
N ALA A 138 14.55 -3.47 -16.06
CA ALA A 138 15.56 -3.70 -15.02
C ALA A 138 16.99 -3.89 -15.57
N ALA A 139 17.27 -3.40 -16.79
CA ALA A 139 18.60 -3.34 -17.38
C ALA A 139 19.10 -1.89 -17.50
#